data_AF-M3AEE3-F1
#
_entry.id   AF-M3AEE3-F1
#
_cell.length_a   1.000
_cell.length_b   1.000
_cell.length_c   1.000
_cell.angle_alpha   90.00
_cell.angle_beta   90.00
_cell.angle_gamma   90.00
#
_symmetry.space_group_name_H-M   'P 1'
#
loop_
_entity.id
_entity.type
_entity.pdbx_description
1 polymer ?
#
loop_
_entity_poly.entity_id
_entity_poly.type
_entity_poly.pdbx_seq_one_letter_code
_entity_poly.pdbx_strand_id
1 'polypeptide(L)'
;MSAADLGKRLLAEVEEVGFDECMQETQNATSNLQSSSPMIEITSQRPCSGKTNLMYHMITTAVLPFNLGGRQAAVIFLDTDNHFSATRLAQQMRKTIVTHTREEFTDEESLYQTLEDSLKHVHVLRPQSLSALITTLNSLSDYLFDPTRHKSFDRAISFIALDSASAFYWQFRADAENAALQASFKTKDSTTKVQQPTGYIQLAASLKNASRILSATIIYTTRDFNPPQKSPGGHSSAFLLPESHSIRPSLPPPWPNLATLRLIMNEHYKT
;
A
#
# COMPACT_ATOMS: atom_id res chain seq x y z
N MET A 1 -5.58 15.08 62.40
CA MET A 1 -4.98 14.22 61.36
C MET A 1 -3.95 15.08 60.65
N SER A 2 -2.65 14.78 60.81
CA SER A 2 -1.57 15.65 60.33
C SER A 2 -1.34 15.46 58.83
N ALA A 3 -0.89 16.50 58.12
CA ALA A 3 -0.50 16.41 56.70
C ALA A 3 0.58 15.32 56.46
N ALA A 4 1.40 15.04 57.48
CA ALA A 4 2.39 13.96 57.45
C ALA A 4 1.76 12.54 57.44
N ASP A 5 0.57 12.38 58.05
CA ASP A 5 -0.13 11.10 58.10
C ASP A 5 -0.84 10.80 56.78
N LEU A 6 -1.27 11.85 56.05
CA LEU A 6 -1.85 11.72 54.71
C LEU A 6 -0.79 11.31 53.68
N GLY A 7 0.42 11.88 53.78
CA GLY A 7 1.54 11.56 52.88
C GLY A 7 2.03 10.12 53.04
N LYS A 8 2.06 9.59 54.27
CA LYS A 8 2.43 8.18 54.52
C LYS A 8 1.36 7.19 54.03
N ARG A 9 0.09 7.58 54.02
CA ARG A 9 -1.01 6.76 53.50
C ARG A 9 -1.01 6.69 51.97
N LEU A 10 -0.78 7.83 51.30
CA LEU A 10 -0.69 7.89 49.84
C LEU A 10 0.54 7.15 49.29
N LEU A 11 1.66 7.13 50.01
CA LEU A 11 2.85 6.37 49.62
C LEU A 11 2.72 4.86 49.86
N ALA A 12 1.80 4.42 50.72
CA ALA A 12 1.53 3.00 50.95
C ALA A 12 0.53 2.39 49.94
N GLU A 13 -0.11 3.22 49.12
CA GLU A 13 -1.16 2.82 48.16
C GLU A 13 -0.67 2.83 46.70
N VAL A 14 0.62 3.11 46.47
CA VAL A 14 1.26 2.91 45.17
C VAL A 14 1.74 1.46 45.14
N GLU A 15 0.89 0.55 44.68
CA GLU A 15 1.37 -0.72 44.13
C GLU A 15 2.37 -0.38 43.02
N GLU A 16 3.65 -0.72 43.24
CA GLU A 16 4.64 -0.77 42.17
C GLU A 16 4.21 -1.88 41.20
N VAL A 17 3.36 -1.52 40.24
CA VAL A 17 3.19 -2.32 39.04
C VAL A 17 4.53 -2.27 38.33
N GLY A 18 5.30 -3.35 38.44
CA GLY A 18 6.62 -3.45 37.83
C GLY A 18 6.51 -3.13 36.35
N PHE A 19 7.46 -2.33 35.83
CA PHE A 19 7.52 -2.02 34.40
C PHE A 19 7.46 -3.28 33.51
N ASP A 20 7.97 -4.40 34.02
CA ASP A 20 7.91 -5.71 33.36
C ASP A 20 6.50 -6.31 33.29
N GLU A 21 5.65 -6.07 34.28
CA GLU A 21 4.28 -6.58 34.34
C GLU A 21 3.36 -5.80 33.39
N CYS A 22 3.53 -4.47 33.30
CA CYS A 22 2.88 -3.62 32.30
C CYS A 22 3.32 -3.98 30.86
N MET A 23 4.60 -4.29 30.66
CA MET A 23 5.14 -4.77 29.39
C MET A 23 4.61 -6.16 29.02
N GLN A 24 4.42 -7.05 29.99
CA GLN A 24 3.82 -8.38 29.77
C GLN A 24 2.32 -8.31 29.50
N GLU A 25 1.58 -7.41 30.14
CA GLU A 25 0.16 -7.18 29.85
C GLU A 25 -0.03 -6.56 28.46
N THR A 26 0.83 -5.63 28.03
CA THR A 26 0.80 -5.13 26.64
C THR A 26 1.22 -6.20 25.62
N GLN A 27 2.20 -7.06 25.93
CA GLN A 27 2.56 -8.19 25.07
C GLN A 27 1.46 -9.27 24.99
N ASN A 28 0.75 -9.53 26.09
CA ASN A 28 -0.34 -10.51 26.13
C ASN A 28 -1.65 -9.97 25.52
N ALA A 29 -1.91 -8.66 25.62
CA ALA A 29 -3.01 -8.00 24.91
C ALA A 29 -2.75 -7.91 23.40
N THR A 30 -1.49 -7.81 22.97
CA THR A 30 -1.09 -7.77 21.55
C THR A 30 -0.89 -9.14 20.92
N SER A 31 -0.61 -10.20 21.70
CA SER A 31 -0.44 -11.56 21.17
C SER A 31 -1.76 -12.20 20.69
N ASN A 32 -2.91 -11.77 21.23
CA ASN A 32 -4.25 -12.24 20.83
C ASN A 32 -4.93 -11.38 19.76
N LEU A 33 -4.32 -10.26 19.36
CA LEU A 33 -4.71 -9.49 18.18
C LEU A 33 -3.57 -9.54 17.16
N GLN A 34 -3.42 -10.70 16.50
CA GLN A 34 -2.79 -10.74 15.18
C GLN A 34 -3.67 -9.98 14.17
N SER A 35 -3.91 -8.68 14.39
CA SER A 35 -4.45 -7.81 13.36
C SER A 35 -3.37 -7.66 12.32
N SER A 36 -3.38 -8.53 11.30
CA SER A 36 -2.58 -8.34 10.10
C SER A 36 -2.83 -6.91 9.63
N SER A 37 -1.78 -6.11 9.52
CA SER A 37 -1.86 -4.75 9.02
C SER A 37 -2.75 -4.72 7.76
N PRO A 38 -3.70 -3.79 7.66
CA PRO A 38 -4.71 -3.82 6.62
C PRO A 38 -4.05 -3.71 5.24
N MET A 39 -4.51 -4.59 4.33
CA MET A 39 -4.14 -4.60 2.93
C MET A 39 -5.39 -4.28 2.08
N ILE A 40 -5.28 -3.27 1.23
CA ILE A 40 -6.36 -2.78 0.39
C ILE A 40 -6.00 -3.01 -1.08
N GLU A 41 -6.83 -3.77 -1.78
CA GLU A 41 -6.76 -3.95 -3.22
C GLU A 41 -7.70 -2.98 -3.92
N ILE A 42 -7.21 -2.25 -4.90
CA ILE A 42 -8.02 -1.40 -5.78
C ILE A 42 -7.97 -2.00 -7.18
N THR A 43 -9.12 -2.45 -7.67
CA THR A 43 -9.23 -3.15 -8.94
C THR A 43 -10.35 -2.57 -9.79
N SER A 44 -10.31 -2.82 -11.08
CA SER A 44 -11.36 -2.44 -12.01
C SER A 44 -11.36 -3.37 -13.22
N GLN A 45 -12.54 -3.60 -13.78
CA GLN A 45 -12.67 -4.40 -15.00
C GLN A 45 -12.09 -3.69 -16.23
N ARG A 46 -12.17 -2.36 -16.24
CA ARG A 46 -11.70 -1.51 -17.34
C ARG A 46 -10.42 -0.76 -16.96
N PRO A 47 -9.52 -0.52 -17.92
CA PRO A 47 -8.48 0.48 -17.74
C PRO A 47 -9.11 1.86 -17.54
N CYS A 48 -8.32 2.85 -17.10
CA CYS A 48 -8.75 4.25 -16.97
C CYS A 48 -9.88 4.56 -15.95
N SER A 49 -10.31 3.58 -15.15
CA SER A 49 -11.35 3.75 -14.11
C SER A 49 -11.02 4.71 -12.95
N GLY A 50 -9.90 5.43 -13.00
CA GLY A 50 -9.51 6.41 -11.99
C GLY A 50 -8.71 5.88 -10.80
N LYS A 51 -8.24 4.63 -10.80
CA LYS A 51 -7.45 4.03 -9.70
C LYS A 51 -6.27 4.92 -9.25
N THR A 52 -5.45 5.36 -10.21
CA THR A 52 -4.30 6.24 -9.93
C THR A 52 -4.74 7.61 -9.42
N ASN A 53 -5.88 8.16 -9.88
CA ASN A 53 -6.42 9.41 -9.34
C ASN A 53 -6.89 9.25 -7.88
N LEU A 54 -7.53 8.12 -7.55
CA LEU A 54 -7.91 7.79 -6.18
C LEU A 54 -6.66 7.65 -5.30
N MET A 55 -5.61 6.97 -5.79
CA MET A 55 -4.31 6.93 -5.10
C MET A 55 -3.72 8.31 -4.89
N TYR A 56 -3.71 9.19 -5.91
CA TYR A 56 -3.21 10.56 -5.74
C TYR A 56 -4.00 11.33 -4.69
N HIS A 57 -5.32 11.17 -4.64
CA HIS A 57 -6.12 11.80 -3.59
C HIS A 57 -5.73 11.29 -2.20
N MET A 58 -5.54 9.98 -2.01
CA MET A 58 -5.07 9.41 -0.74
C MET A 58 -3.66 9.90 -0.36
N ILE A 59 -2.75 10.00 -1.33
CA ILE A 59 -1.39 10.53 -1.11
C ILE A 59 -1.50 11.97 -0.64
N THR A 60 -2.25 12.80 -1.37
CA THR A 60 -2.48 14.21 -1.03
C THR A 60 -2.97 14.36 0.41
N THR A 61 -4.02 13.63 0.82
CA THR A 61 -4.53 13.68 2.19
C THR A 61 -3.53 13.18 3.23
N ALA A 62 -2.64 12.25 2.89
CA ALA A 62 -1.62 11.78 3.81
C ALA A 62 -0.50 12.81 4.04
N VAL A 63 0.04 13.39 2.96
CA VAL A 63 1.28 14.18 3.06
C VAL A 63 1.07 15.68 3.31
N LEU A 64 -0.10 16.23 2.96
CA LEU A 64 -0.39 17.64 3.22
C LEU A 64 -0.37 17.96 4.74
N PRO A 65 -0.07 19.21 5.12
CA PRO A 65 -0.15 19.69 6.49
C PRO A 65 -1.55 19.57 7.13
N PHE A 66 -1.61 19.45 8.45
CA PHE A 66 -2.88 19.34 9.20
C PHE A 66 -3.82 20.53 9.00
N ASN A 67 -3.29 21.75 8.97
CA ASN A 67 -4.06 22.97 8.73
C ASN A 67 -4.64 23.06 7.31
N LEU A 68 -4.22 22.19 6.40
CA LEU A 68 -4.73 22.08 5.03
C LEU A 68 -5.53 20.78 4.81
N GLY A 69 -5.99 20.15 5.90
CA GLY A 69 -6.80 18.94 5.86
C GLY A 69 -6.01 17.66 5.58
N GLY A 70 -4.69 17.71 5.66
CA GLY A 70 -3.82 16.55 5.53
C GLY A 70 -3.45 15.90 6.88
N ARG A 71 -2.51 14.95 6.85
CA ARG A 71 -2.06 14.19 8.03
C ARG A 71 -0.58 14.37 8.36
N GLN A 72 0.13 15.21 7.62
CA GLN A 72 1.57 15.45 7.78
C GLN A 72 2.42 14.16 7.87
N ALA A 73 2.00 13.13 7.14
CA ALA A 73 2.68 11.85 7.08
C ALA A 73 3.61 11.78 5.86
N ALA A 74 4.36 10.69 5.74
CA ALA A 74 5.05 10.32 4.50
C ALA A 74 4.38 9.11 3.84
N VAL A 75 4.55 8.99 2.53
CA VAL A 75 4.01 7.90 1.73
C VAL A 75 5.09 7.31 0.85
N ILE A 76 5.05 5.99 0.70
CA ILE A 76 5.95 5.25 -0.19
C ILE A 76 5.14 4.79 -1.38
N PHE A 77 5.58 5.14 -2.58
CA PHE A 77 4.90 4.81 -3.83
C PHE A 77 5.81 3.93 -4.70
N LEU A 78 5.47 2.65 -4.80
CA LEU A 78 6.12 1.66 -5.65
C LEU A 78 5.47 1.70 -7.03
N ASP A 79 6.13 2.39 -7.96
CA ASP A 79 5.68 2.60 -9.34
C ASP A 79 6.28 1.53 -10.25
N THR A 80 5.55 0.45 -10.48
CA THR A 80 5.98 -0.69 -11.30
C THR A 80 5.50 -0.60 -12.75
N ASP A 81 4.45 0.17 -13.01
CA ASP A 81 3.95 0.42 -14.36
C ASP A 81 4.45 1.75 -14.97
N ASN A 82 5.32 2.48 -14.25
CA ASN A 82 5.87 3.78 -14.66
C ASN A 82 4.80 4.84 -15.01
N HIS A 83 3.71 4.84 -14.24
CA HIS A 83 2.56 5.74 -14.44
C HIS A 83 2.56 6.91 -13.45
N PHE A 84 3.49 6.96 -12.50
CA PHE A 84 3.54 8.06 -11.54
C PHE A 84 3.91 9.39 -12.19
N SER A 85 3.11 10.43 -11.94
CA SER A 85 3.33 11.80 -12.39
C SER A 85 3.28 12.76 -11.20
N ALA A 86 4.44 13.33 -10.86
CA ALA A 86 4.55 14.36 -9.83
C ALA A 86 3.69 15.59 -10.17
N THR A 87 3.61 15.97 -11.46
CA THR A 87 2.80 17.08 -11.93
C THR A 87 1.31 16.86 -11.64
N ARG A 88 0.77 15.67 -11.95
CA ARG A 88 -0.63 15.34 -11.67
C ARG A 88 -0.91 15.27 -10.17
N LEU A 89 0.04 14.77 -9.38
CA LEU A 89 -0.08 14.78 -7.93
C LEU A 89 -0.08 16.21 -7.38
N ALA A 90 0.81 17.08 -7.84
CA ALA A 90 0.88 18.49 -7.44
C ALA A 90 -0.41 19.24 -7.81
N GLN A 91 -0.98 18.98 -8.99
CA GLN A 91 -2.29 19.51 -9.39
C GLN A 91 -3.41 19.05 -8.45
N GLN A 92 -3.42 17.77 -8.06
CA GLN A 92 -4.39 17.23 -7.11
C GLN A 92 -4.23 17.83 -5.71
N MET A 93 -2.98 18.04 -5.27
CA MET A 93 -2.66 18.74 -4.02
C MET A 93 -3.15 20.18 -4.05
N ARG A 94 -2.81 20.94 -5.10
CA ARG A 94 -3.27 22.33 -5.28
C ARG A 94 -4.79 22.43 -5.22
N LYS A 95 -5.49 21.57 -5.97
CA LYS A 95 -6.95 21.50 -5.94
C LYS A 95 -7.47 21.27 -4.53
N THR A 96 -6.87 20.33 -3.78
CA THR A 96 -7.29 19.99 -2.42
C THR A 96 -7.09 21.19 -1.47
N ILE A 97 -5.93 21.86 -1.53
CA ILE A 97 -5.62 23.05 -0.72
C ILE A 97 -6.64 24.17 -0.99
N VAL A 98 -6.89 24.48 -2.26
CA VAL A 98 -7.86 25.52 -2.66
C VAL A 98 -9.27 25.17 -2.17
N THR A 99 -9.69 23.90 -2.30
CA THR A 99 -11.01 23.48 -1.81
C THR A 99 -11.13 23.50 -0.29
N HIS A 100 -10.03 23.25 0.44
CA HIS A 100 -10.03 23.20 1.89
C HIS A 100 -10.02 24.60 2.51
N THR A 101 -9.24 25.52 1.94
CA THR A 101 -9.02 26.85 2.50
C THR A 101 -10.24 27.77 2.34
N ARG A 102 -11.17 27.47 1.40
CA ARG A 102 -12.41 28.22 1.08
C ARG A 102 -12.21 29.68 0.65
N GLU A 103 -11.10 30.30 1.01
CA GLU A 103 -10.59 31.58 0.55
C GLU A 103 -9.50 31.33 -0.52
N GLU A 104 -9.33 32.27 -1.44
CA GLU A 104 -8.19 32.25 -2.35
C GLU A 104 -6.91 32.25 -1.50
N PHE A 105 -6.12 31.18 -1.59
CA PHE A 105 -4.75 31.17 -1.06
C PHE A 105 -4.05 32.40 -1.64
N THR A 106 -3.95 33.47 -0.86
CA THR A 106 -3.77 34.82 -1.40
C THR A 106 -2.35 35.02 -1.93
N ASP A 107 -1.43 34.14 -1.53
CA ASP A 107 -0.05 34.10 -1.96
C ASP A 107 0.26 32.79 -2.69
N GLU A 108 0.44 32.87 -4.01
CA GLU A 108 0.87 31.75 -4.83
C GLU A 108 2.26 31.24 -4.42
N GLU A 109 3.17 32.09 -3.91
CA GLU A 109 4.51 31.67 -3.49
C GLU A 109 4.44 30.69 -2.30
N SER A 110 3.68 31.03 -1.26
CA SER A 110 3.41 30.14 -0.13
C SER A 110 2.77 28.81 -0.54
N LEU A 111 1.90 28.83 -1.56
CA LEU A 111 1.28 27.64 -2.11
C LEU A 111 2.32 26.74 -2.81
N TYR A 112 3.18 27.31 -3.65
CA TYR A 112 4.27 26.57 -4.29
C TYR A 112 5.22 25.95 -3.26
N GLN A 113 5.61 26.71 -2.24
CA GLN A 113 6.47 26.21 -1.16
C GLN A 113 5.82 25.04 -0.42
N THR A 114 4.54 25.16 -0.08
CA THR A 114 3.77 24.10 0.58
C THR A 114 3.68 22.84 -0.28
N LEU A 115 3.46 22.98 -1.59
CA LEU A 115 3.43 21.87 -2.54
C LEU A 115 4.80 21.19 -2.62
N GLU A 116 5.87 21.96 -2.77
CA GLU A 116 7.24 21.43 -2.85
C GLU A 116 7.62 20.68 -1.57
N ASP A 117 7.32 21.26 -0.41
CA ASP A 117 7.60 20.63 0.88
C ASP A 117 6.78 19.37 1.10
N SER A 118 5.50 19.38 0.72
CA SER A 118 4.65 18.18 0.81
C SER A 118 5.12 17.06 -0.12
N LEU A 119 5.58 17.39 -1.33
CA LEU A 119 6.06 16.42 -2.32
C LEU A 119 7.36 15.73 -1.88
N LYS A 120 8.21 16.37 -1.06
CA LYS A 120 9.43 15.76 -0.49
C LYS A 120 9.12 14.54 0.39
N HIS A 121 7.88 14.40 0.85
CA HIS A 121 7.41 13.29 1.69
C HIS A 121 6.72 12.17 0.91
N VAL A 122 6.79 12.21 -0.42
CA VAL A 122 6.32 11.14 -1.31
C VAL A 122 7.54 10.43 -1.90
N HIS A 123 7.86 9.25 -1.36
CA HIS A 123 9.02 8.45 -1.77
C HIS A 123 8.64 7.54 -2.93
N VAL A 124 9.04 7.92 -4.15
CA VAL A 124 8.73 7.15 -5.36
C VAL A 124 9.87 6.20 -5.70
N LEU A 125 9.59 4.90 -5.76
CA LEU A 125 10.55 3.85 -6.08
C LEU A 125 10.07 3.10 -7.32
N ARG A 126 10.96 2.87 -8.29
CA ARG A 126 10.63 2.27 -9.60
C ARG A 126 11.38 0.96 -9.87
N PRO A 127 11.06 -0.12 -9.14
CA PRO A 127 11.64 -1.42 -9.42
C PRO A 127 11.23 -1.92 -10.82
N GLN A 128 12.18 -2.50 -11.55
CA GLN A 128 12.00 -2.91 -12.97
C GLN A 128 11.76 -4.42 -13.14
N SER A 129 11.69 -5.16 -12.04
CA SER A 129 11.41 -6.60 -12.04
C SER A 129 10.77 -7.01 -10.70
N LEU A 130 10.17 -8.21 -10.69
CA LEU A 130 9.60 -8.78 -9.47
C LEU A 130 10.66 -8.97 -8.37
N SER A 131 11.88 -9.41 -8.74
CA SER A 131 12.99 -9.56 -7.79
C SER A 131 13.48 -8.21 -7.26
N ALA A 132 13.61 -7.19 -8.13
CA ALA A 132 13.98 -5.85 -7.71
C ALA A 132 12.94 -5.26 -6.74
N LEU A 133 11.65 -5.47 -7.00
CA LEU A 133 10.57 -5.03 -6.11
C LEU A 133 10.67 -5.68 -4.73
N ILE A 134 10.92 -6.98 -4.67
CA ILE A 134 11.11 -7.72 -3.40
C ILE A 134 12.33 -7.16 -2.65
N THR A 135 13.46 -6.96 -3.33
CA THR A 135 14.66 -6.39 -2.73
C THR A 135 14.41 -4.98 -2.20
N THR A 136 13.74 -4.13 -2.98
CA THR A 136 13.37 -2.76 -2.58
C THR A 136 12.49 -2.74 -1.33
N LEU A 137 11.53 -3.66 -1.22
CA LEU A 137 10.70 -3.80 -0.01
C LEU A 137 11.52 -4.24 1.20
N ASN A 138 12.47 -5.16 1.01
CA ASN A 138 13.30 -5.67 2.10
C ASN A 138 14.33 -4.64 2.60
N SER A 139 14.82 -3.75 1.74
CA SER A 139 15.74 -2.65 2.12
C SER A 139 15.02 -1.36 2.50
N LEU A 140 13.68 -1.37 2.59
CA LEU A 140 12.89 -0.16 2.73
C LEU A 140 13.08 0.49 4.11
N SER A 141 13.18 -0.31 5.16
CA SER A 141 13.48 0.18 6.52
C SER A 141 14.82 0.92 6.57
N ASP A 142 15.84 0.38 5.92
CA ASP A 142 17.19 0.94 5.92
C ASP A 142 17.21 2.30 5.21
N TYR A 143 16.44 2.44 4.14
CA TYR A 143 16.24 3.72 3.46
C TYR A 143 15.50 4.74 4.33
N LEU A 144 14.43 4.31 5.01
CA LEU A 144 13.56 5.20 5.79
C LEU A 144 14.16 5.67 7.11
N PHE A 145 15.00 4.83 7.72
CA PHE A 145 15.68 5.11 8.97
C PHE A 145 17.06 5.75 8.78
N ASP A 146 17.38 6.19 7.56
CA ASP A 146 18.59 6.97 7.27
C ASP A 146 18.24 8.47 7.14
N PRO A 147 18.57 9.30 8.14
CA PRO A 147 18.23 10.73 8.13
C PRO A 147 18.99 11.51 7.05
N THR A 148 20.03 10.95 6.45
CA THR A 148 20.82 11.61 5.40
C THR A 148 20.21 11.47 4.01
N ARG A 149 19.34 10.48 3.81
CA ARG A 149 18.78 10.15 2.49
C ARG A 149 17.53 10.92 2.13
N HIS A 150 16.80 11.44 3.11
CA HIS A 150 15.55 12.13 2.88
C HIS A 150 15.10 13.00 4.05
N LYS A 151 14.10 13.86 3.81
CA LYS A 151 13.57 14.79 4.81
C LYS A 151 12.36 14.27 5.61
N SER A 152 11.99 13.01 5.46
CA SER A 152 10.80 12.41 6.09
C SER A 152 11.09 11.58 7.34
N PHE A 153 12.31 11.62 7.88
CA PHE A 153 12.73 10.76 8.99
C PHE A 153 11.91 10.96 10.27
N ASP A 154 11.39 12.17 10.46
CA ASP A 154 10.56 12.58 11.58
C ASP A 154 9.05 12.35 11.35
N ARG A 155 8.66 11.77 10.21
CA ARG A 155 7.25 11.55 9.84
C ARG A 155 6.85 10.09 9.90
N ALA A 156 5.66 9.84 10.44
CA ALA A 156 5.04 8.52 10.34
C ALA A 156 4.73 8.15 8.88
N ILE A 157 4.89 6.87 8.53
CA ILE A 157 4.50 6.36 7.21
C ILE A 157 3.01 6.03 7.22
N SER A 158 2.22 6.73 6.40
CA SER A 158 0.77 6.50 6.37
C SER A 158 0.41 5.19 5.67
N PHE A 159 0.98 4.96 4.49
CA PHE A 159 0.79 3.73 3.73
C PHE A 159 1.90 3.52 2.69
N ILE A 160 1.99 2.29 2.21
CA ILE A 160 2.81 1.88 1.06
C ILE A 160 1.85 1.61 -0.10
N ALA A 161 1.96 2.39 -1.17
CA ALA A 161 1.23 2.21 -2.40
C ALA A 161 2.04 1.36 -3.39
N LEU A 162 1.39 0.40 -4.06
CA LEU A 162 1.95 -0.41 -5.14
C LEU A 162 1.08 -0.29 -6.39
N ASP A 163 1.57 0.40 -7.42
CA ASP A 163 0.84 0.65 -8.68
C ASP A 163 1.66 0.14 -9.88
N SER A 164 1.41 -1.06 -10.43
CA SER A 164 0.48 -2.10 -9.97
C SER A 164 1.17 -3.38 -9.50
N ALA A 165 0.50 -4.12 -8.61
CA ALA A 165 0.93 -5.47 -8.22
C ALA A 165 0.95 -6.47 -9.39
N SER A 166 0.17 -6.17 -10.43
CA SER A 166 0.06 -6.98 -11.65
C SER A 166 1.11 -6.70 -12.71
N ALA A 167 2.01 -5.72 -12.52
CA ALA A 167 2.98 -5.29 -13.52
C ALA A 167 3.85 -6.45 -14.06
N PHE A 168 4.31 -7.34 -13.18
CA PHE A 168 5.21 -8.45 -13.53
C PHE A 168 4.47 -9.78 -13.76
N TYR A 169 3.14 -9.77 -13.81
CA TYR A 169 2.34 -11.00 -13.83
C TYR A 169 2.65 -11.90 -15.04
N TRP A 170 2.66 -11.32 -16.24
CA TRP A 170 2.87 -12.09 -17.47
C TRP A 170 4.30 -12.60 -17.59
N GLN A 171 5.29 -11.83 -17.14
CA GLN A 171 6.68 -12.27 -17.07
C GLN A 171 6.81 -13.46 -16.13
N PHE A 172 6.26 -13.35 -14.91
CA PHE A 172 6.24 -14.45 -13.94
C PHE A 172 5.54 -15.71 -14.48
N ARG A 173 4.41 -15.56 -15.17
CA ARG A 173 3.69 -16.65 -15.83
C ARG A 173 4.55 -17.35 -16.88
N ALA A 174 5.18 -16.58 -17.77
CA ALA A 174 6.05 -17.12 -18.81
C ALA A 174 7.25 -17.87 -18.21
N ASP A 175 7.86 -17.33 -17.15
CA ASP A 175 8.97 -17.98 -16.44
C ASP A 175 8.53 -19.31 -15.80
N ALA A 176 7.32 -19.36 -15.23
CA ALA A 176 6.75 -20.58 -14.64
C ALA A 176 6.46 -21.65 -15.69
N GLU A 177 5.90 -21.26 -16.85
CA GLU A 177 5.66 -22.18 -17.96
C GLU A 177 6.99 -22.69 -18.54
N ASN A 178 7.97 -21.83 -18.74
CA ASN A 178 9.31 -22.21 -19.20
C ASN A 178 9.98 -23.18 -18.22
N ALA A 179 9.90 -22.94 -16.92
CA ALA A 179 10.41 -23.86 -15.90
C ALA A 179 9.69 -25.22 -15.95
N ALA A 180 8.36 -25.23 -16.10
CA ALA A 180 7.59 -26.46 -16.22
C ALA A 180 7.94 -27.26 -17.49
N LEU A 181 8.13 -26.59 -18.62
CA LEU A 181 8.59 -27.21 -19.87
C LEU A 181 9.99 -27.79 -19.71
N GLN A 182 10.94 -27.06 -19.12
CA GLN A 182 12.27 -27.60 -18.85
C GLN A 182 12.24 -28.82 -17.92
N ALA A 183 11.31 -28.85 -16.96
CA ALA A 183 11.12 -30.00 -16.08
C ALA A 183 10.59 -31.23 -16.83
N SER A 184 9.75 -31.06 -17.86
CA SER A 184 9.19 -32.18 -18.62
C SER A 184 10.19 -32.85 -19.56
N PHE A 185 11.20 -32.12 -20.03
CA PHE A 185 12.28 -32.66 -20.87
C PHE A 185 13.41 -33.33 -20.08
N LYS A 186 13.46 -33.19 -18.75
CA LYS A 186 14.48 -33.84 -17.92
C LYS A 186 14.16 -35.33 -17.73
N THR A 187 15.08 -36.20 -18.16
CA THR A 187 15.05 -37.62 -17.86
C THR A 187 15.20 -37.86 -16.35
N LYS A 188 14.61 -38.96 -15.85
CA LYS A 188 14.47 -39.32 -14.43
C LYS A 188 15.79 -39.39 -13.63
N ASP A 189 16.95 -39.26 -14.27
CA ASP A 189 18.28 -39.39 -13.64
C ASP A 189 18.89 -38.05 -13.17
N SER A 190 18.20 -36.92 -13.33
CA SER A 190 18.67 -35.62 -12.82
C SER A 190 18.10 -35.32 -11.42
N THR A 191 18.97 -35.33 -10.40
CA THR A 191 18.65 -35.03 -8.99
C THR A 191 18.32 -33.55 -8.72
N THR A 192 18.33 -32.69 -9.74
CA THR A 192 18.01 -31.26 -9.61
C THR A 192 16.51 -31.01 -9.76
N LYS A 193 15.82 -30.86 -8.63
CA LYS A 193 14.42 -30.39 -8.58
C LYS A 193 14.29 -29.04 -9.29
N VAL A 194 13.47 -28.97 -10.34
CA VAL A 194 13.12 -27.68 -10.95
C VAL A 194 12.28 -26.88 -9.95
N GLN A 195 12.82 -25.75 -9.48
CA GLN A 195 12.12 -24.89 -8.53
C GLN A 195 11.01 -24.13 -9.26
N GLN A 196 9.78 -24.27 -8.77
CA GLN A 196 8.65 -23.48 -9.23
C GLN A 196 8.83 -22.01 -8.82
N PRO A 197 8.48 -21.03 -9.66
CA PRO A 197 8.60 -19.64 -9.30
C PRO A 197 7.75 -19.28 -8.08
N THR A 198 8.39 -18.77 -7.03
CA THR A 198 7.73 -18.36 -5.77
C THR A 198 7.62 -16.84 -5.62
N GLY A 199 7.92 -16.08 -6.68
CA GLY A 199 8.03 -14.61 -6.64
C GLY A 199 6.80 -13.90 -6.05
N TYR A 200 5.58 -14.28 -6.41
CA TYR A 200 4.38 -13.64 -5.85
C TYR A 200 4.10 -14.04 -4.38
N ILE A 201 4.57 -15.21 -3.94
CA ILE A 201 4.53 -15.64 -2.53
C ILE A 201 5.54 -14.80 -1.73
N GLN A 202 6.76 -14.66 -2.24
CA GLN A 202 7.82 -13.84 -1.64
C GLN A 202 7.42 -12.37 -1.58
N LEU A 203 6.84 -11.83 -2.65
CA LEU A 203 6.33 -10.45 -2.68
C LEU A 203 5.25 -10.23 -1.60
N ALA A 204 4.29 -11.15 -1.48
CA ALA A 204 3.26 -11.05 -0.44
C ALA A 204 3.88 -11.09 0.98
N ALA A 205 4.89 -11.93 1.19
CA ALA A 205 5.61 -12.00 2.46
C ALA A 205 6.38 -10.70 2.75
N SER A 206 7.12 -10.16 1.77
CA SER A 206 7.85 -8.89 1.89
C SER A 206 6.92 -7.70 2.14
N LEU A 207 5.74 -7.64 1.48
CA LEU A 207 4.73 -6.62 1.75
C LEU A 207 4.19 -6.71 3.18
N LYS A 208 3.86 -7.92 3.65
CA LYS A 208 3.43 -8.14 5.04
C LYS A 208 4.51 -7.73 6.03
N ASN A 209 5.77 -8.04 5.75
CA ASN A 209 6.89 -7.68 6.60
C ASN A 209 7.08 -6.15 6.66
N ALA A 210 7.13 -5.49 5.51
CA ALA A 210 7.25 -4.03 5.42
C ALA A 210 6.09 -3.34 6.15
N SER A 211 4.86 -3.83 5.97
CA SER A 211 3.66 -3.33 6.64
C SER A 211 3.73 -3.44 8.16
N ARG A 212 4.32 -4.53 8.69
CA ARG A 212 4.52 -4.72 10.14
C ARG A 212 5.62 -3.82 10.67
N ILE A 213 6.79 -3.80 10.02
CA ILE A 213 7.95 -3.01 10.46
C ILE A 213 7.61 -1.52 10.49
N LEU A 214 6.93 -1.03 9.45
CA LEU A 214 6.62 0.39 9.31
C LEU A 214 5.26 0.78 9.91
N SER A 215 4.52 -0.18 10.47
CA SER A 215 3.13 0.01 10.93
C SER A 215 2.25 0.72 9.89
N ALA A 216 2.50 0.44 8.61
CA ALA A 216 1.92 1.15 7.48
C ALA A 216 0.91 0.27 6.74
N THR A 217 -0.22 0.84 6.33
CA THR A 217 -1.22 0.15 5.50
C THR A 217 -0.63 -0.14 4.11
N ILE A 218 -0.95 -1.29 3.51
CA ILE A 218 -0.59 -1.56 2.11
C ILE A 218 -1.79 -1.28 1.23
N ILE A 219 -1.59 -0.47 0.20
CA ILE A 219 -2.60 -0.21 -0.83
C ILE A 219 -2.00 -0.63 -2.17
N TYR A 220 -2.65 -1.50 -2.92
CA TYR A 220 -2.13 -1.91 -4.22
C TYR A 220 -3.21 -1.89 -5.29
N THR A 221 -2.83 -1.58 -6.51
CA THR A 221 -3.70 -1.74 -7.66
C THR A 221 -3.46 -3.09 -8.34
N THR A 222 -4.52 -3.63 -8.94
CA THR A 222 -4.44 -4.79 -9.83
C THR A 222 -5.17 -4.49 -11.12
N ARG A 223 -4.65 -5.02 -12.23
CA ARG A 223 -5.37 -5.14 -13.48
C ARG A 223 -6.23 -6.40 -13.46
N ASP A 224 -7.40 -6.30 -14.08
CA ASP A 224 -8.25 -7.46 -14.35
C ASP A 224 -7.72 -8.18 -15.60
N PHE A 225 -7.34 -9.44 -15.44
CA PHE A 225 -6.92 -10.34 -16.53
C PHE A 225 -7.95 -11.43 -16.81
N ASN A 226 -9.14 -11.36 -16.19
CA ASN A 226 -10.18 -12.34 -16.44
C ASN A 226 -10.80 -12.16 -17.83
N PRO A 227 -11.26 -13.25 -18.46
CA PRO A 227 -11.99 -13.15 -19.71
C PRO A 227 -13.29 -12.33 -19.50
N PRO A 228 -13.72 -11.54 -20.50
CA PRO A 228 -14.95 -10.77 -20.41
C PRO A 228 -16.14 -11.71 -20.16
N GLN A 229 -16.97 -11.39 -19.16
CA GLN A 229 -18.13 -12.21 -18.83
C GLN A 229 -19.16 -12.12 -19.96
N LYS A 230 -19.66 -13.26 -20.44
CA LYS A 230 -20.77 -13.30 -21.40
C LYS A 230 -22.06 -12.97 -20.65
N SER A 231 -22.81 -11.96 -21.11
CA SER A 231 -24.18 -11.71 -20.63
C SER A 231 -25.08 -12.93 -20.94
N PRO A 232 -25.98 -13.33 -20.03
CA PRO A 232 -26.98 -14.34 -20.33
C PRO A 232 -28.07 -13.71 -21.19
N GLY A 233 -27.84 -13.69 -22.50
CA GLY A 233 -28.69 -13.03 -23.50
C GLY A 233 -27.80 -12.41 -24.58
N GLY A 234 -28.03 -12.80 -25.84
CA GLY A 234 -27.10 -12.60 -26.94
C GLY A 234 -26.80 -11.15 -27.34
N HIS A 235 -25.80 -11.05 -28.23
CA HIS A 235 -25.14 -9.85 -28.77
C HIS A 235 -24.04 -9.24 -27.89
N SER A 236 -22.84 -9.82 -28.04
CA SER A 236 -21.59 -9.26 -27.54
C SER A 236 -21.32 -7.88 -28.14
N SER A 237 -21.76 -6.81 -27.47
CA SER A 237 -21.07 -5.53 -27.59
C SER A 237 -19.98 -5.51 -26.51
N ALA A 238 -18.72 -5.34 -26.92
CA ALA A 238 -17.57 -5.28 -26.01
C ALA A 238 -17.60 -4.08 -25.01
N PHE A 239 -18.69 -3.30 -25.03
CA PHE A 239 -18.85 -2.05 -24.29
C PHE A 239 -19.92 -2.10 -23.20
N LEU A 240 -20.80 -3.10 -23.17
CA LEU A 240 -21.89 -3.21 -22.20
C LEU A 240 -21.79 -4.52 -21.41
N LEU A 241 -20.82 -4.59 -20.51
CA LEU A 241 -20.80 -5.60 -19.46
C LEU A 241 -21.72 -5.13 -18.32
N PRO A 242 -22.57 -6.00 -17.77
CA PRO A 242 -23.37 -5.66 -16.59
C PRO A 242 -22.46 -5.29 -15.42
N GLU A 243 -22.90 -4.33 -14.61
CA GLU A 243 -22.25 -3.90 -13.37
C GLU A 243 -21.95 -5.12 -12.48
N SER A 244 -20.76 -5.70 -12.62
CA SER A 244 -20.40 -6.84 -11.79
C SER A 244 -19.80 -6.29 -10.50
N HIS A 245 -20.53 -6.44 -9.41
CA HIS A 245 -20.06 -6.08 -8.07
C HIS A 245 -19.01 -7.07 -7.52
N SER A 246 -18.58 -8.04 -8.33
CA SER A 246 -17.52 -8.99 -7.99
C SER A 246 -16.59 -9.21 -9.17
N ILE A 247 -15.28 -9.18 -8.91
CA ILE A 247 -14.22 -9.47 -9.87
C ILE A 247 -13.39 -10.61 -9.30
N ARG A 248 -13.07 -11.60 -10.12
CA ARG A 248 -12.20 -12.71 -9.69
C ARG A 248 -10.77 -12.17 -9.51
N PRO A 249 -10.08 -12.53 -8.40
CA PRO A 249 -8.68 -12.14 -8.23
C PRO A 249 -7.81 -12.63 -9.40
N SER A 250 -7.04 -11.71 -10.00
CA SER A 250 -6.24 -12.01 -11.20
C SER A 250 -4.85 -12.57 -10.86
N LEU A 251 -4.35 -12.30 -9.65
CA LEU A 251 -3.02 -12.68 -9.19
C LEU A 251 -3.00 -14.08 -8.55
N PRO A 252 -1.88 -14.82 -8.67
CA PRO A 252 -1.77 -16.17 -8.13
C PRO A 252 -1.79 -16.18 -6.58
N PRO A 253 -2.04 -17.34 -5.94
CA PRO A 253 -1.93 -17.47 -4.49
C PRO A 253 -0.60 -16.92 -3.94
N PRO A 254 -0.60 -16.21 -2.78
CA PRO A 254 -1.70 -16.05 -1.83
C PRO A 254 -2.60 -14.81 -2.06
N TRP A 255 -2.45 -14.10 -3.18
CA TRP A 255 -3.11 -12.81 -3.45
C TRP A 255 -4.64 -12.81 -3.35
N PRO A 256 -5.36 -13.88 -3.75
CA PRO A 256 -6.81 -13.96 -3.57
C PRO A 256 -7.29 -13.76 -2.11
N ASN A 257 -6.44 -14.05 -1.12
CA ASN A 257 -6.74 -13.92 0.31
C ASN A 257 -5.81 -12.90 1.02
N LEU A 258 -5.06 -12.11 0.25
CA LEU A 258 -4.08 -11.18 0.80
C LEU A 258 -4.72 -9.87 1.26
N ALA A 259 -5.61 -9.31 0.46
CA ALA A 259 -6.36 -8.10 0.81
C ALA A 259 -7.44 -8.37 1.85
N THR A 260 -7.45 -7.55 2.90
CA THR A 260 -8.56 -7.43 3.86
C THR A 260 -9.73 -6.64 3.28
N LEU A 261 -9.48 -5.72 2.34
CA LEU A 261 -10.52 -4.93 1.68
C LEU A 261 -10.26 -4.88 0.17
N ARG A 262 -11.29 -5.12 -0.63
CA ARG A 262 -11.25 -4.94 -2.08
C ARG A 262 -12.19 -3.83 -2.51
N LEU A 263 -11.65 -2.82 -3.18
CA LEU A 263 -12.38 -1.72 -3.79
C LEU A 263 -12.46 -1.96 -5.30
N ILE A 264 -13.68 -2.16 -5.79
CA ILE A 264 -13.94 -2.31 -7.23
C ILE A 264 -14.39 -0.96 -7.78
N MET A 265 -13.60 -0.38 -8.67
CA MET A 265 -13.92 0.88 -9.33
C MET A 265 -14.65 0.63 -10.65
N ASN A 266 -15.88 1.12 -10.73
CA ASN A 266 -16.70 1.09 -11.93
C ASN A 266 -16.86 2.49 -12.52
N GLU A 267 -16.85 2.58 -13.84
CA GLU A 267 -17.18 3.81 -14.56
C GLU A 267 -18.68 3.86 -14.80
N HIS A 268 -19.36 4.84 -14.21
CA HIS A 268 -20.74 5.17 -14.57
C HIS A 268 -20.73 6.15 -15.73
N TYR A 269 -21.13 5.69 -16.91
CA TYR A 269 -21.51 6.59 -17.99
C TYR A 269 -22.92 7.09 -17.69
N LYS A 270 -23.08 8.39 -17.50
CA LYS A 270 -24.40 9.02 -17.63
C LYS A 270 -24.73 9.03 -19.12
N THR A 271 -25.61 8.12 -19.53
CA THR A 271 -26.32 8.17 -20.82
C THR A 271 -27.31 9.32 -20.83
#